data_AF-A0A2V9VX34-F1
#
_entry.id   AF-A0A2V9VX34-F1
#
_cell.length_a   1.000
_cell.length_b   1.000
_cell.length_c   1.000
_cell.angle_alpha   90.00
_cell.angle_beta   90.00
_cell.angle_gamma   90.00
#
_symmetry.space_group_name_H-M   'P 1'
#
loop_
_entity.id
_entity.type
_entity.pdbx_description
1 polymer ?
#
loop_
_entity_poly.entity_id
_entity_poly.type
_entity_poly.pdbx_seq_one_letter_code
_entity_poly.pdbx_strand_id
1 'polypeptide(L)'
;MRANLRQIALLLLLTAAAIFVHGYHPYVEDAEIYVPGVKKALNPAVYSANTDFFLSHAKMTIFPHLIAGSVRVTHIRLGVALLLWQFAAIFFLLWACWRIGQLSFRDSLAAWGGAALVASLLTIPVAGTALYIMDQYLTTRALSTPATLWVIVSAIERKWVRAGLWLLFTGLIHPLMVVFCLAYVTLLLWLDRTPSPSNRPQLAAVAAFLFPLGMFPPVSEAYREILETRSYFFLLRWEWYEWLGIFAPLVLLEWFRRLARKRDLPVLARVCGSTIIFGLLFFVSALIVSVPPQLANLAELQPMRCLQLVYVLLFVVAGGFLAQFVLQRFVWRWLLLFAPICAGMFYAQRQLFPATAHLELPGIQSSNPWVQAFLWVRDHTPTDAYFALDPNYMRAPAEDEHGFRAIAERSRMADRLKDSGVVSMFPKLAETWRDQVRSLDGWQNFKAPEFERLRRDYGVTWVILQNSAPTGLPCPFQHSKVLVCRLDQGVASK
;
A
#
# COMPACT_ATOMS: atom_id res chain seq x y z
N MET A 1 23.41 7.80 19.66
CA MET A 1 24.35 8.09 18.55
C MET A 1 23.57 8.58 17.35
N ARG A 2 23.93 9.75 16.81
CA ARG A 2 23.43 10.21 15.50
C ARG A 2 24.17 9.44 14.40
N ALA A 3 23.51 9.15 13.28
CA ALA A 3 24.20 8.55 12.13
C ALA A 3 25.27 9.53 11.62
N ASN A 4 26.47 9.03 11.34
CA ASN A 4 27.52 9.86 10.72
C ASN A 4 27.29 9.96 9.19
N LEU A 5 28.00 10.89 8.55
CA LEU A 5 27.83 11.15 7.11
C LEU A 5 28.02 9.89 6.25
N ARG A 6 29.00 9.03 6.60
CA ARG A 6 29.24 7.77 5.90
C ARG A 6 28.05 6.81 5.99
N GLN A 7 27.44 6.69 7.17
CA GLN A 7 26.26 5.85 7.39
C GLN A 7 25.06 6.38 6.59
N ILE A 8 24.87 7.70 6.56
CA ILE A 8 23.81 8.33 5.76
C ILE A 8 24.03 8.05 4.27
N ALA A 9 25.25 8.23 3.77
CA ALA A 9 25.59 7.94 2.38
C ALA A 9 25.32 6.47 2.00
N LEU A 10 25.70 5.53 2.87
CA LEU A 10 25.41 4.10 2.66
C LEU A 10 23.92 3.78 2.68
N LEU A 11 23.14 4.41 3.55
CA LEU A 11 21.69 4.26 3.56
C LEU A 11 21.05 4.83 2.28
N LEU A 12 21.52 5.99 1.79
CA LEU A 12 21.08 6.56 0.52
C LEU A 12 21.38 5.64 -0.67
N LEU A 13 22.59 5.04 -0.71
CA LEU A 13 22.95 4.07 -1.73
C LEU A 13 22.09 2.81 -1.65
N LEU A 14 21.83 2.32 -0.44
CA LEU A 14 20.95 1.16 -0.22
C LEU A 14 19.51 1.46 -0.64
N THR A 15 19.00 2.67 -0.38
CA THR A 15 17.68 3.13 -0.85
C THR A 15 17.61 3.16 -2.37
N ALA A 16 18.62 3.73 -3.05
CA ALA A 16 18.68 3.77 -4.51
C ALA A 16 18.73 2.35 -5.10
N ALA A 17 19.54 1.46 -4.51
CA ALA A 17 19.61 0.06 -4.91
C ALA A 17 18.28 -0.68 -4.69
N ALA A 18 17.58 -0.42 -3.59
CA ALA A 18 16.28 -1.02 -3.31
C ALA A 18 15.24 -0.59 -4.36
N ILE A 19 15.17 0.70 -4.71
CA ILE A 19 14.29 1.17 -5.79
C ILE A 19 14.67 0.52 -7.12
N PHE A 20 15.96 0.40 -7.43
CA PHE A 20 16.40 -0.27 -8.64
C PHE A 20 15.96 -1.75 -8.70
N VAL A 21 16.06 -2.48 -7.59
CA VAL A 21 15.63 -3.89 -7.51
C VAL A 21 14.11 -4.00 -7.62
N HIS A 22 13.38 -3.16 -6.89
CA HIS A 22 11.94 -3.30 -6.71
C HIS A 22 11.08 -2.55 -7.74
N GLY A 23 11.68 -1.66 -8.53
CA GLY A 23 10.98 -0.84 -9.52
C GLY A 23 10.33 0.40 -8.92
N TYR A 24 9.81 1.25 -9.80
CA TYR A 24 9.07 2.46 -9.44
C TYR A 24 7.96 2.72 -10.46
N HIS A 25 6.71 2.67 -10.01
CA HIS A 25 5.52 2.71 -10.86
C HIS A 25 4.49 3.70 -10.28
N PRO A 26 4.67 5.02 -10.41
CA PRO A 26 3.98 6.04 -9.60
C PRO A 26 2.45 6.08 -9.72
N TYR A 27 1.89 5.42 -10.72
CA TYR A 27 0.48 5.53 -11.07
C TYR A 27 -0.24 4.19 -11.14
N VAL A 28 0.38 3.09 -10.71
CA VAL A 28 -0.27 1.77 -10.69
C VAL A 28 -1.06 1.53 -9.40
N GLU A 29 -1.98 0.58 -9.47
CA GLU A 29 -2.61 -0.02 -8.30
C GLU A 29 -3.35 1.02 -7.43
N ASP A 30 -3.05 1.10 -6.13
CA ASP A 30 -3.74 2.02 -5.21
C ASP A 30 -3.35 3.50 -5.44
N ALA A 31 -2.38 3.79 -6.31
CA ALA A 31 -2.11 5.15 -6.77
C ALA A 31 -3.36 5.77 -7.42
N GLU A 32 -4.24 4.96 -8.01
CA GLU A 32 -5.55 5.38 -8.53
C GLU A 32 -6.47 6.00 -7.46
N ILE A 33 -6.22 5.73 -6.18
CA ILE A 33 -6.97 6.30 -5.06
C ILE A 33 -6.20 7.49 -4.47
N TYR A 34 -4.89 7.35 -4.27
CA TYR A 34 -4.10 8.36 -3.56
C TYR A 34 -3.72 9.57 -4.43
N VAL A 35 -3.29 9.35 -5.67
CA VAL A 35 -2.79 10.41 -6.55
C VAL A 35 -3.91 11.38 -6.98
N PRO A 36 -5.13 10.93 -7.31
CA PRO A 36 -6.23 11.86 -7.61
C PRO A 36 -6.56 12.81 -6.47
N GLY A 37 -6.45 12.36 -5.21
CA GLY A 37 -6.59 13.25 -4.05
C GLY A 37 -5.56 14.38 -4.05
N VAL A 38 -4.28 14.06 -4.34
CA VAL A 38 -3.21 15.07 -4.46
C VAL A 38 -3.48 16.02 -5.62
N LYS A 39 -3.89 15.49 -6.78
CA LYS A 39 -4.18 16.30 -7.97
C LYS A 39 -5.37 17.23 -7.78
N LYS A 40 -6.46 16.76 -7.15
CA LYS A 40 -7.62 17.58 -6.78
C LYS A 40 -7.23 18.66 -5.77
N ALA A 41 -6.35 18.34 -4.82
CA ALA A 41 -5.82 19.32 -3.87
C ALA A 41 -4.98 20.40 -4.56
N LEU A 42 -4.23 20.07 -5.62
CA LEU A 42 -3.45 21.01 -6.43
C LEU A 42 -4.31 21.85 -7.37
N ASN A 43 -5.23 21.21 -8.09
CA ASN A 43 -6.15 21.81 -9.05
C ASN A 43 -7.61 21.35 -8.73
N PRO A 44 -8.42 22.20 -8.09
CA PRO A 44 -9.81 21.84 -7.78
C PRO A 44 -10.71 21.59 -8.99
N ALA A 45 -10.31 22.04 -10.19
CA ALA A 45 -11.11 21.91 -11.41
C ALA A 45 -11.10 20.49 -12.02
N VAL A 46 -10.13 19.64 -11.68
CA VAL A 46 -10.09 18.25 -12.20
C VAL A 46 -11.13 17.37 -11.51
N TYR A 47 -11.63 16.35 -12.22
CA TYR A 47 -12.64 15.40 -11.76
C TYR A 47 -14.02 16.04 -11.48
N SER A 48 -14.91 16.00 -12.48
CA SER A 48 -16.28 16.52 -12.45
C SER A 48 -17.29 15.56 -11.80
N ALA A 49 -17.04 14.25 -11.88
CA ALA A 49 -17.92 13.20 -11.40
C ALA A 49 -17.17 12.12 -10.60
N ASN A 50 -17.91 11.33 -9.81
CA ASN A 50 -17.39 10.16 -9.08
C ASN A 50 -16.20 10.46 -8.15
N THR A 51 -16.10 11.68 -7.63
CA THR A 51 -14.97 12.06 -6.78
C THR A 51 -14.94 11.34 -5.45
N ASP A 52 -16.09 10.87 -4.95
CA ASP A 52 -16.16 10.19 -3.65
C ASP A 52 -15.41 8.86 -3.62
N PHE A 53 -15.20 8.22 -4.78
CA PHE A 53 -14.39 7.02 -4.92
C PHE A 53 -12.89 7.22 -4.62
N PHE A 54 -12.42 8.45 -4.47
CA PHE A 54 -11.06 8.70 -3.94
C PHE A 54 -11.05 9.73 -2.81
N LEU A 55 -11.99 10.68 -2.82
CA LEU A 55 -12.08 11.69 -1.77
C LEU A 55 -12.47 11.12 -0.41
N SER A 56 -13.20 10.01 -0.36
CA SER A 56 -13.55 9.37 0.91
C SER A 56 -12.29 8.96 1.68
N HIS A 57 -11.30 8.37 1.00
CA HIS A 57 -9.97 8.13 1.59
C HIS A 57 -9.21 9.44 1.82
N ALA A 58 -9.19 10.35 0.84
CA ALA A 58 -8.43 11.59 0.91
C ALA A 58 -8.78 12.47 2.12
N LYS A 59 -10.06 12.50 2.52
CA LYS A 59 -10.56 13.29 3.66
C LYS A 59 -10.16 12.73 5.03
N MET A 60 -9.76 11.46 5.09
CA MET A 60 -9.38 10.80 6.35
C MET A 60 -7.89 10.97 6.70
N THR A 61 -7.10 11.67 5.87
CA THR A 61 -5.66 11.81 6.03
C THR A 61 -5.18 13.17 5.55
N ILE A 62 -4.08 13.67 6.12
CA ILE A 62 -3.41 14.87 5.60
C ILE A 62 -2.55 14.59 4.36
N PHE A 63 -2.39 13.34 3.95
CA PHE A 63 -1.48 12.92 2.87
C PHE A 63 -1.64 13.74 1.57
N PRO A 64 -2.86 13.90 1.00
CA PRO A 64 -3.02 14.69 -0.23
C PRO A 64 -2.51 16.11 -0.10
N HIS A 65 -2.82 16.76 1.03
CA HIS A 65 -2.42 18.14 1.33
C HIS A 65 -0.93 18.26 1.62
N LEU A 66 -0.32 17.26 2.26
CA LEU A 66 1.12 17.22 2.50
C LEU A 66 1.90 17.17 1.18
N ILE A 67 1.53 16.25 0.28
CA ILE A 67 2.22 16.11 -1.02
C ILE A 67 1.94 17.33 -1.89
N ALA A 68 0.68 17.78 -2.00
CA ALA A 68 0.32 18.98 -2.75
C ALA A 68 1.01 20.25 -2.20
N GLY A 69 1.07 20.38 -0.88
CA GLY A 69 1.79 21.47 -0.21
C GLY A 69 3.27 21.46 -0.54
N SER A 70 3.91 20.29 -0.55
CA SER A 70 5.32 20.18 -0.94
C SER A 70 5.57 20.63 -2.38
N VAL A 71 4.67 20.31 -3.31
CA VAL A 71 4.72 20.77 -4.71
C VAL A 71 4.55 22.28 -4.80
N ARG A 72 3.60 22.86 -4.05
CA ARG A 72 3.37 24.31 -4.03
C ARG A 72 4.54 25.11 -3.48
N VAL A 73 5.20 24.59 -2.44
CA VAL A 73 6.33 25.28 -1.78
C VAL A 73 7.62 25.16 -2.60
N THR A 74 7.88 23.98 -3.18
CA THR A 74 9.14 23.72 -3.92
C THR A 74 9.05 24.05 -5.41
N HIS A 75 7.83 24.22 -5.94
CA HIS A 75 7.54 24.43 -7.37
C HIS A 75 8.05 23.32 -8.31
N ILE A 76 8.37 22.13 -7.78
CA ILE A 76 8.75 20.98 -8.62
C ILE A 76 7.51 20.28 -9.19
N ARG A 77 7.69 19.60 -10.32
CA ARG A 77 6.60 18.82 -10.96
C ARG A 77 6.13 17.69 -10.04
N LEU A 78 4.83 17.41 -10.01
CA LEU A 78 4.24 16.39 -9.14
C LEU A 78 4.92 15.01 -9.28
N GLY A 79 5.23 14.56 -10.49
CA GLY A 79 5.95 13.29 -10.69
C GLY A 79 7.29 13.24 -9.95
N VAL A 80 8.06 14.33 -9.97
CA VAL A 80 9.33 14.43 -9.23
C VAL A 80 9.08 14.43 -7.72
N ALA A 81 8.05 15.13 -7.24
CA ALA A 81 7.69 15.11 -5.83
C ALA A 81 7.31 13.69 -5.36
N LEU A 82 6.52 12.94 -6.13
CA LEU A 82 6.15 11.56 -5.80
C LEU A 82 7.39 10.67 -5.69
N LEU A 83 8.36 10.80 -6.60
CA LEU A 83 9.61 10.04 -6.56
C LEU A 83 10.46 10.40 -5.34
N LEU A 84 10.61 11.68 -5.05
CA LEU A 84 11.38 12.14 -3.88
C LEU A 84 10.74 11.70 -2.56
N TRP A 85 9.42 11.76 -2.45
CA TRP A 85 8.70 11.27 -1.27
C TRP A 85 8.82 9.75 -1.11
N GLN A 86 8.73 8.99 -2.20
CA GLN A 86 8.94 7.54 -2.17
C GLN A 86 10.38 7.20 -1.75
N PHE A 87 11.36 7.90 -2.31
CA PHE A 87 12.76 7.75 -1.94
C PHE A 87 12.97 8.08 -0.46
N ALA A 88 12.42 9.20 0.02
CA ALA A 88 12.50 9.59 1.43
C ALA A 88 11.84 8.55 2.34
N ALA A 89 10.65 8.03 1.99
CA ALA A 89 9.95 6.99 2.72
C ALA A 89 10.82 5.73 2.91
N ILE A 90 11.39 5.21 1.82
CA ILE A 90 12.28 4.04 1.86
C ILE A 90 13.55 4.36 2.66
N PHE A 91 14.15 5.53 2.47
CA PHE A 91 15.30 5.95 3.26
C PHE A 91 15.01 5.96 4.77
N PHE A 92 13.92 6.59 5.20
CA PHE A 92 13.54 6.63 6.61
C PHE A 92 13.17 5.25 7.16
N LEU A 93 12.60 4.37 6.34
CA LEU A 93 12.35 2.97 6.70
C LEU A 93 13.66 2.24 6.98
N LEU A 94 14.58 2.25 6.03
CA LEU A 94 15.87 1.58 6.15
C LEU A 94 16.72 2.16 7.28
N TRP A 95 16.66 3.47 7.49
CA TRP A 95 17.32 4.13 8.60
C TRP A 95 16.73 3.68 9.95
N ALA A 96 15.41 3.58 10.08
CA ALA A 96 14.78 3.07 11.28
C ALA A 96 15.13 1.59 11.53
N CYS A 97 15.09 0.75 10.48
CA CYS A 97 15.51 -0.66 10.54
C CYS A 97 16.96 -0.80 11.03
N TRP A 98 17.88 -0.04 10.44
CA TRP A 98 19.28 0.01 10.87
C TRP A 98 19.40 0.45 12.34
N ARG A 99 18.64 1.48 12.75
CA ARG A 99 18.68 1.98 14.13
C ARG A 99 18.11 0.98 15.13
N ILE A 100 17.04 0.26 14.80
CA ILE A 100 16.51 -0.83 15.62
C ILE A 100 17.57 -1.93 15.76
N GLY A 101 18.26 -2.28 14.67
CA GLY A 101 19.37 -3.23 14.70
C GLY A 101 20.51 -2.79 15.63
N GLN A 102 20.91 -1.51 15.60
CA GLN A 102 21.91 -0.96 16.52
C GLN A 102 21.48 -0.99 17.99
N LEU A 103 20.18 -0.83 18.27
CA LEU A 103 19.65 -0.88 19.63
C LEU A 103 19.49 -2.33 20.12
N SER A 104 19.36 -3.29 19.21
CA SER A 104 19.06 -4.69 19.53
C SER A 104 20.31 -5.57 19.60
N PHE A 105 21.36 -5.25 18.84
CA PHE A 105 22.59 -6.03 18.74
C PHE A 105 23.81 -5.24 19.22
N ARG A 106 24.79 -5.93 19.81
CA ARG A 106 26.08 -5.35 20.18
C ARG A 106 27.01 -5.15 18.97
N ASP A 107 26.87 -5.99 17.95
CA ASP A 107 27.65 -5.91 16.72
C ASP A 107 27.05 -4.87 15.76
N SER A 108 27.86 -3.89 15.37
CA SER A 108 27.50 -2.87 14.39
C SER A 108 27.14 -3.42 13.00
N LEU A 109 27.66 -4.60 12.61
CA LEU A 109 27.33 -5.23 11.34
C LEU A 109 25.91 -5.79 11.31
N ALA A 110 25.37 -6.22 12.46
CA ALA A 110 24.01 -6.73 12.57
C ALA A 110 22.97 -5.68 12.12
N ALA A 111 23.20 -4.42 12.45
CA ALA A 111 22.35 -3.32 12.01
C ALA A 111 22.26 -3.20 10.48
N TRP A 112 23.38 -3.41 9.79
CA TRP A 112 23.42 -3.42 8.32
C TRP A 112 22.76 -4.67 7.74
N GLY A 113 22.89 -5.82 8.39
CA GLY A 113 22.20 -7.04 7.97
C GLY A 113 20.67 -6.88 7.99
N GLY A 114 20.13 -6.30 9.06
CA GLY A 114 18.70 -6.00 9.17
C GLY A 114 18.21 -5.02 8.11
N ALA A 115 18.95 -3.92 7.90
CA ALA A 115 18.60 -2.94 6.87
C ALA A 115 18.71 -3.51 5.46
N ALA A 116 19.76 -4.28 5.15
CA ALA A 116 19.96 -4.91 3.84
C ALA A 116 18.87 -5.94 3.54
N LEU A 117 18.47 -6.76 4.53
CA LEU A 117 17.41 -7.75 4.32
C LEU A 117 16.05 -7.11 4.07
N VAL A 118 15.69 -6.06 4.81
CA VAL A 118 14.47 -5.29 4.53
C VAL A 118 14.56 -4.63 3.15
N ALA A 119 15.70 -4.02 2.81
CA ALA A 119 15.92 -3.38 1.50
C ALA A 119 15.82 -4.35 0.32
N SER A 120 16.15 -5.63 0.53
CA SER A 120 16.11 -6.67 -0.50
C SER A 120 14.72 -7.30 -0.66
N LEU A 121 13.78 -7.00 0.24
CA LEU A 121 12.47 -7.65 0.33
C LEU A 121 11.31 -6.65 0.42
N LEU A 122 11.47 -5.42 -0.09
CA LEU A 122 10.44 -4.38 0.04
C LEU A 122 9.10 -4.81 -0.55
N THR A 123 9.11 -5.48 -1.70
CA THR A 123 7.89 -5.92 -2.41
C THR A 123 7.52 -7.36 -2.08
N ILE A 124 7.98 -7.92 -0.96
CA ILE A 124 7.54 -9.26 -0.54
C ILE A 124 6.07 -9.19 -0.08
N PRO A 125 5.19 -10.08 -0.57
CA PRO A 125 3.83 -10.18 -0.06
C PRO A 125 3.84 -10.55 1.44
N VAL A 126 2.98 -9.89 2.21
CA VAL A 126 2.79 -10.15 3.64
C VAL A 126 1.60 -11.08 3.82
N ALA A 127 1.86 -12.39 3.78
CA ALA A 127 0.84 -13.44 3.87
C ALA A 127 -0.34 -13.15 2.91
N GLY A 128 -1.58 -13.40 3.35
CA GLY A 128 -2.80 -13.10 2.60
C GLY A 128 -3.34 -11.68 2.80
N THR A 129 -2.53 -10.72 3.25
CA THR A 129 -3.04 -9.37 3.60
C THR A 129 -3.25 -8.43 2.41
N ALA A 130 -2.86 -8.85 1.21
CA ALA A 130 -2.74 -8.02 0.01
C ALA A 130 -1.80 -6.80 0.21
N LEU A 131 -0.81 -6.91 1.09
CA LEU A 131 0.17 -5.87 1.36
C LEU A 131 1.57 -6.30 0.98
N TYR A 132 2.36 -5.35 0.50
CA TYR A 132 3.81 -5.42 0.52
C TYR A 132 4.38 -4.79 1.80
N ILE A 133 5.67 -5.00 2.05
CA ILE A 133 6.41 -4.25 3.08
C ILE A 133 6.46 -2.78 2.69
N MET A 134 6.74 -2.49 1.42
CA MET A 134 6.69 -1.18 0.79
C MET A 134 6.23 -1.34 -0.65
N ASP A 135 5.23 -0.56 -1.04
CA ASP A 135 4.68 -0.53 -2.39
C ASP A 135 5.66 0.16 -3.36
N GLN A 136 5.57 -0.12 -4.66
CA GLN A 136 6.42 0.46 -5.72
C GLN A 136 6.04 1.92 -6.07
N TYR A 137 5.09 2.48 -5.31
CA TYR A 137 4.50 3.79 -5.49
C TYR A 137 4.14 4.41 -4.15
N LEU A 138 3.92 5.71 -4.16
CA LEU A 138 3.70 6.47 -2.93
C LEU A 138 2.27 6.30 -2.43
N THR A 139 2.14 5.75 -1.22
CA THR A 139 0.87 5.62 -0.49
C THR A 139 0.96 6.27 0.89
N THR A 140 -0.16 6.37 1.60
CA THR A 140 -0.16 6.76 3.03
C THR A 140 0.69 5.81 3.88
N ARG A 141 0.73 4.51 3.50
CA ARG A 141 1.52 3.47 4.15
C ARG A 141 3.02 3.70 4.00
N ALA A 142 3.46 4.15 2.84
CA ALA A 142 4.87 4.47 2.59
C ALA A 142 5.42 5.47 3.62
N LEU A 143 4.59 6.39 4.12
CA LEU A 143 4.97 7.34 5.16
C LEU A 143 4.67 6.84 6.60
N SER A 144 3.58 6.11 6.82
CA SER A 144 3.19 5.67 8.16
C SER A 144 4.03 4.50 8.68
N THR A 145 4.52 3.60 7.82
CA THR A 145 5.39 2.48 8.20
C THR A 145 6.74 2.95 8.77
N PRO A 146 7.54 3.79 8.09
CA PRO A 146 8.77 4.31 8.68
C PRO A 146 8.51 5.15 9.94
N ALA A 147 7.45 5.97 9.96
CA ALA A 147 7.07 6.73 11.14
C ALA A 147 6.78 5.82 12.35
N THR A 148 6.05 4.72 12.15
CA THR A 148 5.79 3.68 13.17
C THR A 148 7.10 3.10 13.73
N LEU A 149 8.07 2.77 12.87
CA LEU A 149 9.37 2.30 13.34
C LEU A 149 10.12 3.39 14.13
N TRP A 150 10.00 4.66 13.75
CA TRP A 150 10.59 5.76 14.50
C TRP A 150 9.92 6.00 15.86
N VAL A 151 8.63 5.71 16.01
CA VAL A 151 7.98 5.63 17.34
C VAL A 151 8.64 4.54 18.17
N ILE A 152 8.82 3.33 17.61
CA ILE A 152 9.47 2.19 18.30
C ILE A 152 10.90 2.56 18.72
N VAL A 153 11.72 3.08 17.80
CA VAL A 153 13.08 3.56 18.09
C VAL A 153 13.08 4.58 19.21
N SER A 154 12.13 5.52 19.20
CA SER A 154 12.01 6.57 20.22
C SER A 154 11.56 6.04 21.57
N ALA A 155 10.67 5.04 21.59
CA ALA A 155 10.23 4.38 22.82
C ALA A 155 11.38 3.58 23.46
N ILE A 156 12.16 2.83 22.67
CA ILE A 156 13.34 2.10 23.17
C ILE A 156 14.38 3.08 23.74
N GLU A 157 14.62 4.20 23.04
CA GLU A 157 15.54 5.25 23.51
C GLU A 157 14.95 6.14 24.63
N ARG A 158 13.72 5.91 25.07
CA ARG A 158 12.97 6.71 26.07
C ARG A 158 12.87 8.20 25.72
N LYS A 159 12.85 8.52 24.43
CA LYS A 159 12.67 9.89 23.90
C LYS A 159 11.19 10.15 23.62
N TRP A 160 10.42 10.36 24.69
CA TRP A 160 8.95 10.43 24.64
C TRP A 160 8.40 11.56 23.77
N VAL A 161 9.03 12.73 23.77
CA VAL A 161 8.61 13.84 22.88
C VAL A 161 8.74 13.43 21.42
N ARG A 162 9.87 12.84 21.04
CA ARG A 162 10.09 12.35 19.67
C ARG A 162 9.13 11.22 19.32
N ALA A 163 8.85 10.32 20.26
CA ALA A 163 7.86 9.27 20.08
C ALA A 163 6.45 9.84 19.84
N GLY A 164 6.03 10.83 20.65
CA GLY A 164 4.74 11.50 20.51
C GLY A 164 4.58 12.24 19.18
N LEU A 165 5.62 12.94 18.72
CA LEU A 165 5.60 13.62 17.42
C LEU A 165 5.47 12.64 16.25
N TRP A 166 6.23 11.55 16.25
CA TRP A 166 6.10 10.51 15.22
C TRP A 166 4.75 9.82 15.27
N LEU A 167 4.21 9.59 16.47
CA LEU A 167 2.90 8.98 16.65
C LEU A 167 1.78 9.86 16.11
N LEU A 168 1.83 11.17 16.41
CA LEU A 168 0.90 12.16 15.86
C LEU A 168 0.98 12.18 14.34
N PHE A 169 2.18 12.21 13.77
CA PHE A 169 2.38 12.14 12.32
C PHE A 169 1.78 10.86 11.72
N THR A 170 2.04 9.69 12.33
CA THR A 170 1.44 8.41 11.90
C THR A 170 -0.09 8.47 11.92
N GLY A 171 -0.70 9.04 12.96
CA GLY A 171 -2.16 9.20 13.07
C GLY A 171 -2.76 10.11 12.00
N LEU A 172 -2.11 11.25 11.73
CA LEU A 172 -2.56 12.20 10.71
C LEU A 172 -2.42 11.64 9.29
N ILE A 173 -1.42 10.80 9.04
CA ILE A 173 -1.15 10.20 7.73
C ILE A 173 -1.99 8.94 7.49
N HIS A 174 -2.13 8.09 8.50
CA HIS A 174 -2.82 6.81 8.36
C HIS A 174 -3.52 6.41 9.67
N PRO A 175 -4.79 6.81 9.85
CA PRO A 175 -5.53 6.59 11.10
C PRO A 175 -5.58 5.13 11.56
N LEU A 176 -5.72 4.17 10.64
CA LEU A 176 -5.71 2.75 11.04
C LEU A 176 -4.34 2.28 11.58
N MET A 177 -3.24 2.71 10.96
CA MET A 177 -1.90 2.23 11.32
C MET A 177 -1.42 2.76 12.68
N VAL A 178 -1.92 3.91 13.13
CA VAL A 178 -1.58 4.44 14.47
C VAL A 178 -2.10 3.55 15.59
N VAL A 179 -3.22 2.84 15.38
CA VAL A 179 -3.78 1.88 16.35
C VAL A 179 -2.84 0.70 16.54
N PHE A 180 -2.34 0.12 15.44
CA PHE A 180 -1.32 -0.93 15.48
C PHE A 180 -0.03 -0.45 16.14
N CYS A 181 0.42 0.77 15.83
CA CYS A 181 1.60 1.39 16.45
C CYS A 181 1.43 1.55 17.97
N LEU A 182 0.31 2.10 18.43
CA LEU A 182 -0.03 2.28 19.84
C LEU A 182 -0.04 0.95 20.59
N ALA A 183 -0.73 -0.05 20.03
CA ALA A 183 -0.80 -1.39 20.62
C ALA A 183 0.60 -2.01 20.74
N TYR A 184 1.42 -1.94 19.69
CA TYR A 184 2.78 -2.48 19.70
C TYR A 184 3.67 -1.79 20.75
N VAL A 185 3.71 -0.45 20.77
CA VAL A 185 4.54 0.31 21.71
C VAL A 185 4.09 0.08 23.15
N THR A 186 2.79 -0.02 23.40
CA THR A 186 2.25 -0.37 24.72
C THR A 186 2.75 -1.74 25.19
N LEU A 187 2.70 -2.76 24.33
CA LEU A 187 3.23 -4.09 24.63
C LEU A 187 4.75 -4.07 24.86
N LEU A 188 5.48 -3.30 24.04
CA LEU A 188 6.93 -3.15 24.18
C LEU A 188 7.32 -2.54 25.53
N LEU A 189 6.61 -1.50 25.97
CA LEU A 189 6.84 -0.84 27.26
C LEU A 189 6.37 -1.70 28.45
N TRP A 190 5.28 -2.45 28.28
CA TRP A 190 4.81 -3.40 29.28
C TRP A 190 5.87 -4.45 29.58
N LEU A 191 6.51 -5.03 28.56
CA LEU A 191 7.60 -5.99 28.71
C LEU A 191 8.95 -5.37 29.16
N ASP A 192 9.10 -4.04 29.16
CA ASP A 192 10.26 -3.35 29.76
C ASP A 192 10.17 -3.28 31.29
N ARG A 193 8.96 -3.26 31.84
CA ARG A 193 8.70 -2.96 33.26
C ARG A 193 8.43 -4.18 34.14
N THR A 194 8.55 -5.41 33.65
CA THR A 194 8.25 -6.61 34.43
C THR A 194 9.49 -7.21 35.11
N PRO A 195 9.77 -6.89 36.39
CA PRO A 195 10.31 -7.83 37.35
C PRO A 195 9.19 -8.23 38.33
N SER A 196 8.87 -9.53 38.39
CA SER A 196 7.97 -10.21 39.36
C SER A 196 6.61 -10.70 38.82
N PRO A 197 6.17 -11.94 39.17
CA PRO A 197 4.92 -12.56 38.69
C PRO A 197 3.63 -12.03 39.35
N SER A 198 3.70 -11.12 40.33
CA SER A 198 2.57 -10.81 41.22
C SER A 198 1.66 -9.66 40.78
N ASN A 199 2.03 -8.84 39.80
CA ASN A 199 1.18 -7.75 39.30
C ASN A 199 0.79 -8.00 37.84
N ARG A 200 -0.25 -8.82 37.64
CA ARG A 200 -0.96 -8.94 36.35
C ARG A 200 -2.23 -8.09 36.36
N PRO A 201 -2.22 -6.83 35.87
CA PRO A 201 -3.44 -6.19 35.45
C PRO A 201 -3.93 -6.78 34.11
N GLN A 202 -5.25 -6.82 33.94
CA GLN A 202 -5.96 -7.59 32.91
C GLN A 202 -5.63 -7.13 31.48
N LEU A 203 -5.26 -8.08 30.61
CA LEU A 203 -5.11 -7.93 29.14
C LEU A 203 -6.34 -7.29 28.46
N ALA A 204 -7.49 -7.27 29.14
CA ALA A 204 -8.74 -6.65 28.72
C ALA A 204 -8.61 -5.14 28.39
N ALA A 205 -7.71 -4.39 29.05
CA ALA A 205 -7.56 -2.96 28.80
C ALA A 205 -6.97 -2.62 27.42
N VAL A 206 -6.18 -3.51 26.82
CA VAL A 206 -5.65 -3.34 25.45
C VAL A 206 -6.70 -3.74 24.40
N ALA A 207 -7.53 -4.75 24.71
CA ALA A 207 -8.64 -5.17 23.86
C ALA A 207 -9.76 -4.11 23.78
N ALA A 208 -9.96 -3.33 24.86
CA ALA A 208 -10.97 -2.27 24.93
C ALA A 208 -10.71 -1.06 24.02
N PHE A 209 -9.46 -0.85 23.55
CA PHE A 209 -9.11 0.23 22.62
C PHE A 209 -9.42 -0.08 21.14
N LEU A 210 -9.91 -1.29 20.83
CA LEU A 210 -10.06 -1.77 19.44
C LEU A 210 -11.50 -1.73 18.88
N PHE A 211 -12.47 -1.20 19.63
CA PHE A 211 -13.87 -1.32 19.25
C PHE A 211 -14.62 0.01 19.29
N PRO A 212 -14.77 0.71 18.15
CA PRO A 212 -15.94 1.56 17.96
C PRO A 212 -17.13 0.64 17.66
N LEU A 213 -17.71 0.03 18.69
CA LEU A 213 -19.02 -0.62 18.57
C LEU A 213 -20.04 0.49 18.30
N GLY A 214 -20.56 0.56 17.06
CA GLY A 214 -21.69 1.43 16.72
C GLY A 214 -21.54 2.31 15.47
N MET A 215 -20.42 2.28 14.75
CA MET A 215 -20.24 3.12 13.54
C MET A 215 -20.48 2.40 12.20
N PHE A 216 -20.73 1.08 12.23
CA PHE A 216 -20.81 0.29 11.00
C PHE A 216 -22.26 0.02 10.61
N PRO A 217 -22.75 0.58 9.48
CA PRO A 217 -24.11 0.35 9.02
C PRO A 217 -24.36 -1.15 8.75
N PRO A 218 -25.64 -1.59 8.75
CA PRO A 218 -25.97 -2.96 8.38
C PRO A 218 -25.48 -3.27 6.97
N VAL A 219 -25.03 -4.52 6.75
CA VAL A 219 -24.51 -4.97 5.46
C VAL A 219 -25.65 -4.99 4.43
N SER A 220 -25.64 -4.03 3.50
CA SER A 220 -26.54 -4.04 2.34
C SER A 220 -26.17 -5.17 1.39
N GLU A 221 -27.08 -5.53 0.48
CA GLU A 221 -26.81 -6.54 -0.54
C GLU A 221 -25.66 -6.11 -1.47
N ALA A 222 -25.64 -4.84 -1.89
CA ALA A 222 -24.53 -4.29 -2.68
C ALA A 222 -23.18 -4.38 -1.96
N TYR A 223 -23.18 -4.12 -0.65
CA TYR A 223 -21.96 -4.22 0.16
C TYR A 223 -21.50 -5.68 0.32
N ARG A 224 -22.44 -6.63 0.44
CA ARG A 224 -22.12 -8.06 0.50
C ARG A 224 -21.43 -8.55 -0.78
N GLU A 225 -21.94 -8.15 -1.95
CA GLU A 225 -21.33 -8.46 -3.25
C GLU A 225 -19.86 -8.03 -3.30
N ILE A 226 -19.54 -6.86 -2.74
CA ILE A 226 -18.16 -6.36 -2.68
C ILE A 226 -17.31 -7.18 -1.70
N LEU A 227 -17.83 -7.48 -0.51
CA LEU A 227 -17.10 -8.30 0.47
C LEU A 227 -16.72 -9.67 -0.11
N GLU A 228 -17.57 -10.25 -0.97
CA GLU A 228 -17.27 -11.51 -1.63
C GLU A 228 -16.07 -11.44 -2.57
N THR A 229 -15.83 -10.28 -3.20
CA THR A 229 -14.63 -10.05 -4.04
C THR A 229 -13.34 -9.89 -3.23
N ARG A 230 -13.43 -9.72 -1.90
CA ARG A 230 -12.30 -9.42 -1.00
C ARG A 230 -12.01 -10.61 -0.07
N SER A 231 -11.57 -11.72 -0.67
CA SER A 231 -11.22 -12.94 0.07
C SER A 231 -10.26 -12.69 1.24
N TYR A 232 -9.29 -11.78 1.07
CA TYR A 232 -8.30 -11.45 2.09
C TYR A 232 -8.85 -10.83 3.38
N PHE A 233 -10.10 -10.32 3.39
CA PHE A 233 -10.76 -9.88 4.63
C PHE A 233 -11.16 -11.06 5.53
N PHE A 234 -11.33 -12.25 4.95
CA PHE A 234 -11.89 -13.41 5.62
C PHE A 234 -10.82 -14.49 5.78
N LEU A 235 -10.33 -14.70 7.00
CA LEU A 235 -9.25 -15.66 7.28
C LEU A 235 -9.54 -17.08 6.82
N LEU A 236 -10.82 -17.51 6.85
CA LEU A 236 -11.20 -18.85 6.38
C LEU A 236 -11.10 -19.03 4.86
N ARG A 237 -10.95 -17.94 4.11
CA ARG A 237 -10.72 -17.95 2.66
C ARG A 237 -9.23 -17.83 2.30
N TRP A 238 -8.36 -17.77 3.31
CA TRP A 238 -6.91 -17.71 3.09
C TRP A 238 -6.36 -19.08 2.70
N GLU A 239 -5.44 -19.08 1.75
CA GLU A 239 -4.74 -20.27 1.28
C GLU A 239 -3.78 -20.81 2.35
N TRP A 240 -3.44 -22.10 2.28
CA TRP A 240 -2.59 -22.75 3.30
C TRP A 240 -1.23 -22.06 3.49
N TYR A 241 -0.65 -21.49 2.42
CA TYR A 241 0.63 -20.78 2.48
C TYR A 241 0.49 -19.39 3.12
N GLU A 242 -0.70 -18.79 3.10
CA GLU A 242 -0.99 -17.54 3.78
C GLU A 242 -1.09 -17.76 5.29
N TRP A 243 -1.67 -18.90 5.71
CA TRP A 243 -1.64 -19.37 7.10
C TRP A 243 -0.21 -19.64 7.57
N LEU A 244 0.64 -20.25 6.73
CA LEU A 244 2.07 -20.37 7.01
C LEU A 244 2.69 -18.97 7.19
N GLY A 245 2.28 -18.01 6.37
CA GLY A 245 2.66 -16.60 6.48
C GLY A 245 2.25 -15.91 7.79
N ILE A 246 1.28 -16.43 8.54
CA ILE A 246 0.94 -15.97 9.89
C ILE A 246 1.90 -16.57 10.91
N PHE A 247 2.03 -17.90 10.91
CA PHE A 247 2.67 -18.61 12.02
C PHE A 247 4.17 -18.77 11.90
N ALA A 248 4.73 -18.92 10.68
CA ALA A 248 6.16 -19.07 10.49
C ALA A 248 6.97 -17.87 11.03
N PRO A 249 6.57 -16.60 10.79
CA PRO A 249 7.20 -15.44 11.45
C PRO A 249 7.24 -15.54 12.97
N LEU A 250 6.16 -15.98 13.60
CA LEU A 250 6.05 -16.06 15.07
C LEU A 250 6.96 -17.15 15.63
N VAL A 251 7.02 -18.31 14.96
CA VAL A 251 7.92 -19.42 15.34
C VAL A 251 9.39 -18.99 15.22
N LEU A 252 9.76 -18.31 14.12
CA LEU A 252 11.11 -17.78 13.92
C LEU A 252 11.46 -16.73 14.99
N LEU A 253 10.54 -15.81 15.28
CA LEU A 253 10.73 -14.80 16.34
C LEU A 253 10.92 -15.44 17.72
N GLU A 254 10.21 -16.53 18.04
CA GLU A 254 10.41 -17.25 19.30
C GLU A 254 11.78 -17.93 19.36
N TRP A 255 12.22 -18.54 18.24
CA TRP A 255 13.57 -19.09 18.14
C TRP A 255 14.65 -18.00 18.35
N PHE A 256 14.51 -16.86 17.67
CA PHE A 256 15.38 -15.71 17.83
C PHE A 256 15.34 -15.12 19.24
N ARG A 257 14.16 -15.10 19.89
CA ARG A 257 14.01 -14.66 21.29
C ARG A 257 14.79 -15.56 22.25
N ARG A 258 14.74 -16.88 22.06
CA ARG A 258 15.53 -17.84 22.86
C ARG A 258 17.02 -17.60 22.67
N LEU A 259 17.45 -17.37 21.42
CA LEU A 259 18.84 -17.07 21.11
C LEU A 259 19.32 -15.73 21.70
N ALA A 260 18.48 -14.69 21.65
CA ALA A 260 18.73 -13.38 22.24
C ALA A 260 18.91 -13.48 23.77
N ARG A 261 18.06 -14.25 24.45
CA ARG A 261 18.20 -14.51 25.90
C ARG A 261 19.50 -15.24 26.24
N LYS A 262 19.85 -16.28 25.48
CA LYS A 262 21.12 -17.02 25.67
C LYS A 262 22.36 -16.13 25.50
N ARG A 263 22.26 -15.05 24.71
CA ARG A 263 23.36 -14.13 24.43
C ARG A 263 23.26 -12.79 25.16
N ASP A 264 22.38 -12.69 26.15
CA ASP A 264 22.20 -11.47 26.96
C ASP A 264 21.95 -10.21 26.09
N LEU A 265 21.01 -10.33 25.14
CA LEU A 265 20.52 -9.25 24.29
C LEU A 265 19.10 -8.87 24.73
N PRO A 266 18.92 -8.10 25.82
CA PRO A 266 17.61 -7.87 26.44
C PRO A 266 16.65 -7.09 25.55
N VAL A 267 17.14 -6.07 24.83
CA VAL A 267 16.31 -5.28 23.91
C VAL A 267 15.79 -6.16 22.79
N LEU A 268 16.65 -6.99 22.19
CA LEU A 268 16.26 -7.92 21.14
C LEU A 268 15.24 -8.95 21.62
N ALA A 269 15.48 -9.55 22.80
CA ALA A 269 14.55 -10.51 23.39
C ALA A 269 13.17 -9.87 23.63
N ARG A 270 13.14 -8.59 24.05
CA ARG A 270 11.91 -7.83 24.23
C ARG A 270 11.20 -7.54 22.91
N VAL A 271 11.92 -7.06 21.90
CA VAL A 271 11.37 -6.80 20.55
C VAL A 271 10.75 -8.07 19.98
N CYS A 272 11.44 -9.22 20.07
CA CYS A 272 10.84 -10.49 19.64
C CYS A 272 9.59 -10.85 20.45
N GLY A 273 9.66 -10.74 21.79
CA GLY A 273 8.54 -11.05 22.68
C GLY A 273 7.30 -10.20 22.44
N SER A 274 7.47 -8.87 22.32
CA SER A 274 6.37 -7.95 22.03
C SER A 274 5.76 -8.24 20.66
N THR A 275 6.58 -8.53 19.65
CA THR A 275 6.13 -8.84 18.29
C THR A 275 5.32 -10.13 18.22
N ILE A 276 5.71 -11.15 18.98
CA ILE A 276 4.95 -12.41 19.08
C ILE A 276 3.57 -12.16 19.70
N ILE A 277 3.53 -11.50 20.85
CA ILE A 277 2.26 -11.22 21.55
C ILE A 277 1.37 -10.33 20.69
N PHE A 278 1.94 -9.32 20.04
CA PHE A 278 1.24 -8.44 19.12
C PHE A 278 0.61 -9.21 17.95
N GLY A 279 1.37 -10.08 17.28
CA GLY A 279 0.86 -10.89 16.19
C GLY A 279 -0.27 -11.84 16.62
N LEU A 280 -0.12 -12.51 17.77
CA LEU A 280 -1.15 -13.40 18.32
C LEU A 280 -2.42 -12.64 18.73
N LEU A 281 -2.28 -11.47 19.34
CA LEU A 281 -3.42 -10.64 19.75
C LEU A 281 -4.26 -10.23 18.55
N PHE A 282 -3.63 -9.70 17.50
CA PHE A 282 -4.35 -9.29 16.29
C PHE A 282 -4.85 -10.47 15.45
N PHE A 283 -4.19 -11.63 15.51
CA PHE A 283 -4.73 -12.87 14.95
C PHE A 283 -6.04 -13.28 15.64
N VAL A 284 -6.10 -13.25 16.98
CA VAL A 284 -7.34 -13.50 17.71
C VAL A 284 -8.40 -12.45 17.37
N SER A 285 -8.04 -11.17 17.31
CA SER A 285 -8.96 -10.11 16.87
C SER A 285 -9.49 -10.34 15.45
N ALA A 286 -8.65 -10.81 14.53
CA ALA A 286 -9.06 -11.14 13.17
C ALA A 286 -10.04 -12.32 13.14
N LEU A 287 -9.84 -13.36 13.95
CA LEU A 287 -10.80 -14.46 14.07
C LEU A 287 -12.16 -13.97 14.59
N ILE A 288 -12.16 -13.11 15.62
CA ILE A 288 -13.38 -12.53 16.20
C ILE A 288 -14.15 -11.72 15.15
N VAL A 289 -13.44 -10.91 14.34
CA VAL A 289 -14.07 -10.00 13.37
C VAL A 289 -14.45 -10.69 12.07
N SER A 290 -13.67 -11.66 11.59
CA SER A 290 -13.81 -12.21 10.24
C SER A 290 -14.57 -13.54 10.14
N VAL A 291 -14.73 -14.28 11.25
CA VAL A 291 -15.44 -15.58 11.25
C VAL A 291 -16.95 -15.42 11.38
N PRO A 292 -17.49 -14.62 12.34
CA PRO A 292 -18.94 -14.50 12.51
C PRO A 292 -19.56 -13.65 11.37
N PRO A 293 -20.56 -14.17 10.63
CA PRO A 293 -21.20 -13.41 9.54
C PRO A 293 -21.85 -12.10 10.01
N GLN A 294 -22.29 -12.04 11.27
CA GLN A 294 -22.91 -10.86 11.87
C GLN A 294 -21.94 -9.69 12.04
N LEU A 295 -20.64 -9.97 12.03
CA LEU A 295 -19.57 -8.98 12.19
C LEU A 295 -18.88 -8.63 10.88
N ALA A 296 -19.43 -9.05 9.73
CA ALA A 296 -18.88 -8.72 8.41
C ALA A 296 -18.79 -7.21 8.15
N ASN A 297 -19.60 -6.41 8.86
CA ASN A 297 -19.52 -4.94 8.85
C ASN A 297 -18.23 -4.40 9.50
N LEU A 298 -17.55 -5.18 10.34
CA LEU A 298 -16.27 -4.85 10.97
C LEU A 298 -15.06 -5.21 10.10
N ALA A 299 -15.27 -5.76 8.89
CA ALA A 299 -14.18 -6.14 7.99
C ALA A 299 -13.21 -4.98 7.69
N GLU A 300 -13.69 -3.73 7.75
CA GLU A 300 -12.91 -2.50 7.58
C GLU A 300 -11.72 -2.38 8.57
N LEU A 301 -11.81 -3.02 9.73
CA LEU A 301 -10.75 -2.98 10.75
C LEU A 301 -9.47 -3.72 10.31
N GLN A 302 -9.59 -4.65 9.38
CA GLN A 302 -8.50 -5.46 8.79
C GLN A 302 -7.36 -5.81 9.77
N PRO A 303 -7.63 -6.52 10.88
CA PRO A 303 -6.68 -6.68 11.98
C PRO A 303 -5.35 -7.33 11.54
N MET A 304 -5.40 -8.20 10.53
CA MET A 304 -4.23 -8.88 9.97
C MET A 304 -3.23 -7.96 9.27
N ARG A 305 -3.57 -6.70 8.97
CA ARG A 305 -2.59 -5.71 8.46
C ARG A 305 -1.45 -5.48 9.45
N CYS A 306 -1.63 -5.82 10.74
CA CYS A 306 -0.57 -5.84 11.73
C CYS A 306 0.66 -6.68 11.31
N LEU A 307 0.47 -7.70 10.44
CA LEU A 307 1.54 -8.56 9.97
C LEU A 307 2.63 -7.80 9.23
N GLN A 308 2.31 -6.66 8.61
CA GLN A 308 3.34 -5.84 7.94
C GLN A 308 4.43 -5.44 8.94
N LEU A 309 4.06 -4.97 10.14
CA LEU A 309 5.01 -4.63 11.19
C LEU A 309 5.75 -5.86 11.71
N VAL A 310 5.05 -7.00 11.85
CA VAL A 310 5.66 -8.29 12.26
C VAL A 310 6.76 -8.70 11.28
N TYR A 311 6.51 -8.62 9.98
CA TYR A 311 7.48 -8.99 8.94
C TYR A 311 8.67 -8.04 8.91
N VAL A 312 8.43 -6.72 8.98
CA VAL A 312 9.53 -5.74 9.04
C VAL A 312 10.46 -6.04 10.21
N LEU A 313 9.91 -6.25 11.41
CA LEU A 313 10.69 -6.55 12.61
C LEU A 313 11.37 -7.93 12.52
N LEU A 314 10.68 -8.94 11.97
CA LEU A 314 11.28 -10.24 11.68
C LEU A 314 12.52 -10.09 10.80
N PHE A 315 12.44 -9.35 9.69
CA PHE A 315 13.57 -9.20 8.77
C PHE A 315 14.70 -8.36 9.37
N VAL A 316 14.40 -7.35 10.20
CA VAL A 316 15.44 -6.64 10.97
C VAL A 316 16.20 -7.61 11.88
N VAL A 317 15.48 -8.46 12.61
CA VAL A 317 16.07 -9.44 13.54
C VAL A 317 16.83 -10.54 12.80
N ALA A 318 16.21 -11.15 11.78
CA ALA A 318 16.79 -12.23 10.98
C ALA A 318 18.05 -11.74 10.25
N GLY A 319 17.98 -10.57 9.59
CA GLY A 319 19.11 -9.94 8.94
C GLY A 319 20.25 -9.64 9.92
N GLY A 320 19.93 -9.19 11.13
CA GLY A 320 20.91 -8.99 12.20
C GLY A 320 21.64 -10.27 12.60
N PHE A 321 20.91 -11.36 12.83
CA PHE A 321 21.50 -12.67 13.11
C PHE A 321 22.33 -13.20 11.94
N LEU A 322 21.84 -13.08 10.70
CA LEU A 322 22.58 -13.48 9.51
C LEU A 322 23.90 -12.73 9.39
N ALA A 323 23.88 -11.40 9.54
CA ALA A 323 25.09 -10.60 9.47
C ALA A 323 26.07 -10.94 10.60
N GLN A 324 25.59 -11.12 11.83
CA GLN A 324 26.46 -11.41 12.98
C GLN A 324 27.11 -12.81 12.90
N PHE A 325 26.37 -13.83 12.47
CA PHE A 325 26.84 -15.22 12.57
C PHE A 325 27.26 -15.85 11.25
N VAL A 326 26.59 -15.49 10.15
CA VAL A 326 26.79 -16.14 8.85
C VAL A 326 27.64 -15.27 7.94
N LEU A 327 27.21 -14.04 7.65
CA LEU A 327 27.84 -13.18 6.66
C LEU A 327 29.15 -12.59 7.19
N GLN A 328 29.13 -12.10 8.44
CA GLN A 328 30.27 -11.49 9.12
C GLN A 328 30.92 -10.40 8.22
N ARG A 329 32.25 -10.32 8.19
CA ARG A 329 33.00 -9.34 7.36
C ARG A 329 33.29 -9.83 5.94
N PHE A 330 32.82 -11.02 5.55
CA PHE A 330 33.16 -11.64 4.27
C PHE A 330 32.19 -11.19 3.17
N VAL A 331 32.61 -10.22 2.35
CA VAL A 331 31.77 -9.61 1.28
C VAL A 331 31.14 -10.66 0.36
N TRP A 332 31.86 -11.72 -0.01
CA TRP A 332 31.31 -12.77 -0.87
C TRP A 332 30.09 -13.49 -0.27
N ARG A 333 30.01 -13.63 1.07
CA ARG A 333 28.83 -14.22 1.74
C ARG A 333 27.62 -13.30 1.63
N TRP A 334 27.83 -11.99 1.71
CA TRP A 334 26.78 -10.99 1.48
C TRP A 334 26.27 -11.08 0.04
N LEU A 335 27.18 -11.14 -0.95
CA LEU A 335 26.80 -11.29 -2.35
C LEU A 335 26.05 -12.61 -2.60
N LEU A 336 26.54 -13.73 -2.06
CA LEU A 336 25.92 -15.04 -2.22
C LEU A 336 24.48 -15.09 -1.67
N LEU A 337 24.19 -14.35 -0.60
CA LEU A 337 22.84 -14.27 -0.04
C LEU A 337 21.96 -13.25 -0.78
N PHE A 338 22.42 -12.01 -0.92
CA PHE A 338 21.56 -10.92 -1.37
C PHE A 338 21.43 -10.85 -2.89
N ALA A 339 22.42 -11.26 -3.68
CA ALA A 339 22.30 -11.27 -5.14
C ALA A 339 21.14 -12.15 -5.63
N PRO A 340 20.97 -13.41 -5.20
CA PRO A 340 19.83 -14.22 -5.66
C PRO A 340 18.49 -13.72 -5.12
N ILE A 341 18.43 -13.20 -3.89
CA ILE A 341 17.20 -12.61 -3.33
C ILE A 341 16.77 -11.40 -4.16
N CYS A 342 17.69 -10.46 -4.40
CA CYS A 342 17.42 -9.28 -5.20
C CYS A 342 17.10 -9.63 -6.66
N ALA A 343 17.80 -10.61 -7.25
CA ALA A 343 17.50 -11.09 -8.60
C ALA A 343 16.09 -11.70 -8.70
N GLY A 344 15.69 -12.50 -7.69
CA GLY A 344 14.34 -13.07 -7.62
C GLY A 344 13.27 -11.99 -7.46
N MET A 345 13.50 -11.00 -6.60
CA MET A 345 12.60 -9.85 -6.45
C MET A 345 12.50 -9.02 -7.72
N PHE A 346 13.63 -8.69 -8.33
CA PHE A 346 13.67 -7.97 -9.61
C PHE A 346 12.91 -8.74 -10.70
N TYR A 347 13.13 -10.05 -10.81
CA TYR A 347 12.41 -10.90 -11.75
C TYR A 347 10.90 -10.88 -11.48
N ALA A 348 10.48 -11.04 -10.22
CA ALA A 348 9.06 -10.98 -9.85
C ALA A 348 8.42 -9.63 -10.24
N GLN A 349 9.14 -8.52 -10.04
CA GLN A 349 8.66 -7.19 -10.44
C GLN A 349 8.56 -7.03 -11.96
N ARG A 350 9.52 -7.55 -12.72
CA ARG A 350 9.45 -7.58 -14.19
C ARG A 350 8.31 -8.46 -14.72
N GLN A 351 7.91 -9.48 -13.98
CA GLN A 351 6.73 -10.31 -14.31
C GLN A 351 5.42 -9.63 -13.91
N LEU A 352 5.42 -8.85 -12.83
CA LEU A 352 4.23 -8.12 -12.38
C LEU A 352 3.84 -6.99 -13.33
N PHE A 353 4.84 -6.26 -13.86
CA PHE A 353 4.64 -5.16 -14.80
C PHE A 353 5.44 -5.38 -16.11
N PRO A 354 5.00 -6.31 -16.97
CA PRO A 354 5.76 -6.73 -18.15
C PRO A 354 5.71 -5.73 -19.31
N ALA A 355 4.66 -4.92 -19.43
CA ALA A 355 4.42 -4.00 -20.54
C ALA A 355 4.94 -2.57 -20.30
N THR A 356 5.41 -2.25 -19.09
CA THR A 356 5.99 -0.96 -18.72
C THR A 356 7.49 -1.06 -18.39
N ALA A 357 8.13 0.10 -18.33
CA ALA A 357 9.51 0.21 -17.89
C ALA A 357 9.62 -0.10 -16.38
N HIS A 358 10.69 -0.79 -15.97
CA HIS A 358 10.91 -1.11 -14.56
C HIS A 358 11.01 0.13 -13.66
N LEU A 359 11.49 1.24 -14.22
CA LEU A 359 11.57 2.54 -13.55
C LEU A 359 10.84 3.58 -14.40
N GLU A 360 9.63 3.93 -14.01
CA GLU A 360 8.83 4.96 -14.64
C GLU A 360 9.19 6.34 -14.08
N LEU A 361 10.35 6.84 -14.53
CA LEU A 361 10.88 8.09 -14.03
C LEU A 361 10.13 9.32 -14.59
N PRO A 362 9.96 10.39 -13.78
CA PRO A 362 9.28 11.60 -14.22
C PRO A 362 9.95 12.23 -15.45
N GLY A 363 9.14 12.53 -16.46
CA GLY A 363 9.60 13.17 -17.70
C GLY A 363 10.08 12.20 -18.78
N ILE A 364 10.11 10.90 -18.51
CA ILE A 364 10.36 9.88 -19.54
C ILE A 364 9.00 9.47 -20.16
N GLN A 365 8.93 9.40 -21.48
CA GLN A 365 7.73 8.95 -22.19
C GLN A 365 7.56 7.44 -22.05
N SER A 366 6.32 6.99 -21.79
CA SER A 366 5.99 5.57 -21.70
C SER A 366 5.77 4.95 -23.08
N SER A 367 6.26 3.73 -23.27
CA SER A 367 5.95 2.88 -24.42
C SER A 367 4.65 2.11 -24.26
N ASN A 368 4.02 2.15 -23.07
CA ASN A 368 2.78 1.44 -22.80
C ASN A 368 1.60 2.17 -23.49
N PRO A 369 0.83 1.50 -24.36
CA PRO A 369 -0.22 2.13 -25.15
C PRO A 369 -1.39 2.67 -24.32
N TRP A 370 -1.69 2.04 -23.19
CA TRP A 370 -2.72 2.52 -22.25
C TRP A 370 -2.29 3.81 -21.58
N VAL A 371 -1.04 3.86 -21.09
CA VAL A 371 -0.46 5.07 -20.50
C VAL A 371 -0.44 6.21 -21.53
N GLN A 372 -0.06 5.92 -22.79
CA GLN A 372 -0.12 6.91 -23.87
C GLN A 372 -1.54 7.43 -24.12
N ALA A 373 -2.54 6.54 -24.14
CA ALA A 373 -3.94 6.94 -24.28
C ALA A 373 -4.40 7.83 -23.12
N PHE A 374 -4.03 7.50 -21.88
CA PHE A 374 -4.39 8.29 -20.69
C PHE A 374 -3.70 9.66 -20.69
N LEU A 375 -2.44 9.73 -21.09
CA LEU A 375 -1.73 11.00 -21.27
C LEU A 375 -2.38 11.83 -22.39
N TRP A 376 -2.74 11.21 -23.51
CA TRP A 376 -3.46 11.89 -24.59
C TRP A 376 -4.79 12.45 -24.10
N VAL A 377 -5.57 11.68 -23.31
CA VAL A 377 -6.83 12.12 -22.70
C VAL A 377 -6.61 13.37 -21.85
N ARG A 378 -5.59 13.36 -20.98
CA ARG A 378 -5.27 14.50 -20.12
C ARG A 378 -5.06 15.78 -20.93
N ASP A 379 -4.38 15.66 -22.07
CA ASP A 379 -3.91 16.80 -22.84
C ASP A 379 -4.91 17.26 -23.92
N HIS A 380 -5.85 16.40 -24.37
CA HIS A 380 -6.72 16.67 -25.53
C HIS A 380 -8.23 16.62 -25.25
N THR A 381 -8.66 16.43 -24.00
CA THR A 381 -10.09 16.41 -23.64
C THR A 381 -10.45 17.51 -22.64
N PRO A 382 -11.70 18.01 -22.62
CA PRO A 382 -12.16 18.97 -21.62
C PRO A 382 -11.92 18.48 -20.19
N THR A 383 -11.59 19.37 -19.24
CA THR A 383 -11.29 19.00 -17.84
C THR A 383 -12.46 18.36 -17.11
N ASP A 384 -13.68 18.66 -17.53
CA ASP A 384 -14.94 18.11 -17.02
C ASP A 384 -15.41 16.86 -17.77
N ALA A 385 -14.64 16.38 -18.77
CA ALA A 385 -14.96 15.17 -19.51
C ALA A 385 -15.12 13.95 -18.59
N TYR A 386 -16.15 13.15 -18.89
CA TYR A 386 -16.54 11.98 -18.12
C TYR A 386 -16.46 10.72 -18.99
N PHE A 387 -15.65 9.76 -18.54
CA PHE A 387 -15.28 8.57 -19.30
C PHE A 387 -16.00 7.31 -18.83
N ALA A 388 -16.26 6.40 -19.76
CA ALA A 388 -16.47 4.98 -19.46
C ALA A 388 -15.38 4.13 -20.10
N LEU A 389 -14.95 3.10 -19.39
CA LEU A 389 -13.95 2.14 -19.84
C LEU A 389 -14.40 0.75 -19.40
N ASP A 390 -13.74 -0.30 -19.91
CA ASP A 390 -13.93 -1.65 -19.39
C ASP A 390 -13.76 -1.63 -17.85
N PRO A 391 -14.73 -2.09 -17.05
CA PRO A 391 -14.63 -2.08 -15.60
C PRO A 391 -13.51 -2.97 -15.06
N ASN A 392 -12.87 -3.79 -15.91
CA ASN A 392 -11.68 -4.59 -15.62
C ASN A 392 -10.42 -4.11 -16.37
N TYR A 393 -10.39 -2.89 -16.92
CA TYR A 393 -9.30 -2.42 -17.80
C TYR A 393 -7.91 -2.57 -17.17
N MET A 394 -7.77 -2.43 -15.86
CA MET A 394 -6.48 -2.59 -15.16
C MET A 394 -5.87 -4.00 -15.30
N ARG A 395 -6.69 -5.03 -15.54
CA ARG A 395 -6.24 -6.40 -15.85
C ARG A 395 -6.18 -6.67 -17.35
N ALA A 396 -6.41 -5.67 -18.18
CA ALA A 396 -6.35 -5.85 -19.61
C ALA A 396 -4.92 -6.17 -20.04
N PRO A 397 -4.75 -6.97 -21.11
CA PRO A 397 -3.43 -7.26 -21.64
C PRO A 397 -2.63 -5.97 -21.94
N ALA A 398 -1.38 -5.95 -21.47
CA ALA A 398 -0.44 -4.85 -21.62
C ALA A 398 -0.83 -3.51 -20.95
N GLU A 399 -1.76 -3.52 -20.00
CA GLU A 399 -2.15 -2.33 -19.23
C GLU A 399 -1.25 -2.10 -18.01
N ASP A 400 -0.91 -3.16 -17.27
CA ASP A 400 -0.03 -3.15 -16.08
C ASP A 400 -0.61 -2.43 -14.84
N GLU A 401 -1.92 -2.50 -14.64
CA GLU A 401 -2.67 -1.95 -13.50
C GLU A 401 -2.54 -0.42 -13.30
N HIS A 402 -2.44 0.36 -14.38
CA HIS A 402 -2.35 1.81 -14.30
C HIS A 402 -3.68 2.48 -13.94
N GLY A 403 -3.61 3.49 -13.10
CA GLY A 403 -4.74 4.30 -12.69
C GLY A 403 -5.13 5.33 -13.74
N PHE A 404 -6.32 5.19 -14.33
CA PHE A 404 -6.89 6.19 -15.24
C PHE A 404 -6.98 7.57 -14.58
N ARG A 405 -7.62 7.71 -13.41
CA ARG A 405 -7.75 9.00 -12.73
C ARG A 405 -6.38 9.55 -12.34
N ALA A 406 -5.45 8.67 -11.95
CA ALA A 406 -4.09 9.04 -11.59
C ALA A 406 -3.30 9.62 -12.78
N ILE A 407 -3.51 9.17 -14.01
CA ILE A 407 -2.77 9.64 -15.19
C ILE A 407 -3.56 10.67 -16.00
N ALA A 408 -4.79 10.34 -16.37
CA ALA A 408 -5.62 11.10 -17.31
C ALA A 408 -6.20 12.38 -16.70
N GLU A 409 -6.28 12.49 -15.37
CA GLU A 409 -6.87 13.65 -14.67
C GLU A 409 -8.30 13.96 -15.11
N ARG A 410 -9.06 12.91 -15.48
CA ARG A 410 -10.48 12.98 -15.85
C ARG A 410 -11.30 12.06 -14.98
N SER A 411 -12.59 12.34 -14.90
CA SER A 411 -13.53 11.47 -14.21
C SER A 411 -13.87 10.26 -15.06
N ARG A 412 -14.14 9.14 -14.40
CA ARG A 412 -14.64 7.93 -15.04
C ARG A 412 -15.68 7.22 -14.19
N MET A 413 -16.51 6.41 -14.85
CA MET A 413 -17.37 5.42 -14.20
C MET A 413 -16.56 4.46 -13.32
N ALA A 414 -17.25 3.86 -12.36
CA ALA A 414 -16.66 2.97 -11.37
C ALA A 414 -16.10 1.69 -12.02
N ASP A 415 -14.98 1.19 -11.48
CA ASP A 415 -14.38 -0.08 -11.91
C ASP A 415 -14.51 -1.19 -10.86
N ARG A 416 -14.21 -2.43 -11.24
CA ARG A 416 -14.31 -3.60 -10.36
C ARG A 416 -13.08 -3.85 -9.50
N LEU A 417 -11.95 -3.21 -9.76
CA LEU A 417 -10.67 -3.47 -9.11
C LEU A 417 -10.36 -2.51 -7.96
N LYS A 418 -10.32 -1.20 -8.21
CA LYS A 418 -9.90 -0.19 -7.22
C LYS A 418 -11.08 0.47 -6.56
N ASP A 419 -12.10 0.85 -7.31
CA ASP A 419 -13.29 1.46 -6.74
C ASP A 419 -14.02 0.48 -5.79
N SER A 420 -14.07 -0.81 -6.10
CA SER A 420 -14.61 -1.82 -5.16
C SER A 420 -13.81 -1.93 -3.86
N GLY A 421 -12.50 -1.66 -3.91
CA GLY A 421 -11.63 -1.62 -2.72
C GLY A 421 -11.96 -0.41 -1.84
N VAL A 422 -12.28 0.72 -2.46
CA VAL A 422 -12.74 1.91 -1.76
C VAL A 422 -14.10 1.67 -1.12
N VAL A 423 -15.04 1.07 -1.86
CA VAL A 423 -16.36 0.76 -1.30
C VAL A 423 -16.27 -0.24 -0.15
N SER A 424 -15.32 -1.18 -0.20
CA SER A 424 -15.06 -2.11 0.90
C SER A 424 -14.68 -1.42 2.23
N MET A 425 -14.27 -0.15 2.16
CA MET A 425 -13.97 0.72 3.31
C MET A 425 -15.01 1.83 3.52
N PHE A 426 -15.88 2.06 2.54
CA PHE A 426 -16.90 3.11 2.55
C PHE A 426 -18.21 2.55 1.97
N PRO A 427 -18.96 1.76 2.76
CA PRO A 427 -20.15 1.03 2.29
C PRO A 427 -21.24 1.91 1.68
N LYS A 428 -21.25 3.22 2.02
CA LYS A 428 -22.17 4.22 1.45
C LYS A 428 -22.07 4.33 -0.08
N LEU A 429 -20.94 3.96 -0.68
CA LEU A 429 -20.73 4.01 -2.12
C LEU A 429 -21.19 2.72 -2.86
N ALA A 430 -21.70 1.72 -2.14
CA ALA A 430 -21.98 0.40 -2.70
C ALA A 430 -23.05 0.38 -3.77
N GLU A 431 -24.15 1.11 -3.58
CA GLU A 431 -25.21 1.16 -4.58
C GLU A 431 -24.73 1.86 -5.86
N THR A 432 -24.11 3.04 -5.73
CA THR A 432 -23.54 3.77 -6.87
C THR A 432 -22.50 2.95 -7.64
N TRP A 433 -21.62 2.25 -6.92
CA TRP A 433 -20.65 1.36 -7.53
C TRP A 433 -21.33 0.22 -8.30
N ARG A 434 -22.30 -0.45 -7.66
CA ARG A 434 -23.02 -1.59 -8.23
C ARG A 434 -23.77 -1.20 -9.50
N ASP A 435 -24.49 -0.08 -9.47
CA ASP A 435 -25.25 0.42 -10.62
C ASP A 435 -24.33 0.73 -11.80
N GLN A 436 -23.23 1.45 -11.54
CA GLN A 436 -22.27 1.81 -12.59
C GLN A 436 -21.58 0.57 -13.16
N VAL A 437 -21.06 -0.34 -12.31
CA VAL A 437 -20.38 -1.55 -12.78
C VAL A 437 -21.32 -2.44 -13.58
N ARG A 438 -22.55 -2.68 -13.10
CA ARG A 438 -23.54 -3.48 -13.83
C ARG A 438 -23.93 -2.86 -15.16
N SER A 439 -23.98 -1.53 -15.25
CA SER A 439 -24.24 -0.85 -16.53
C SER A 439 -23.12 -1.01 -17.56
N LEU A 440 -21.92 -1.41 -17.11
CA LEU A 440 -20.75 -1.72 -17.93
C LEU A 440 -20.58 -3.24 -18.19
N ASP A 441 -21.49 -4.08 -17.68
CA ASP A 441 -21.44 -5.53 -17.87
C ASP A 441 -21.51 -5.89 -19.35
N GLY A 442 -20.60 -6.76 -19.81
CA GLY A 442 -20.53 -7.15 -21.21
C GLY A 442 -19.84 -6.12 -22.12
N TRP A 443 -19.03 -5.21 -21.56
CA TRP A 443 -18.29 -4.14 -22.26
C TRP A 443 -17.73 -4.54 -23.64
N GLN A 444 -17.09 -5.71 -23.74
CA GLN A 444 -16.47 -6.21 -24.98
C GLN A 444 -17.47 -6.44 -26.14
N ASN A 445 -18.76 -6.59 -25.81
CA ASN A 445 -19.83 -6.82 -26.77
C ASN A 445 -20.67 -5.57 -27.05
N PHE A 446 -20.34 -4.42 -26.44
CA PHE A 446 -21.14 -3.20 -26.59
C PHE A 446 -21.25 -2.75 -28.05
N LYS A 447 -22.45 -2.30 -28.40
CA LYS A 447 -22.79 -1.67 -29.67
C LYS A 447 -23.24 -0.23 -29.40
N ALA A 448 -23.65 0.45 -30.47
CA ALA A 448 -24.10 1.82 -30.40
C ALA A 448 -25.18 2.09 -29.32
N PRO A 449 -26.22 1.24 -29.15
CA PRO A 449 -27.26 1.48 -28.15
C PRO A 449 -26.75 1.46 -26.71
N GLU A 450 -25.80 0.57 -26.38
CA GLU A 450 -25.25 0.48 -25.03
C GLU A 450 -24.44 1.73 -24.67
N PHE A 451 -23.66 2.25 -25.62
CA PHE A 451 -22.91 3.50 -25.41
C PHE A 451 -23.83 4.73 -25.30
N GLU A 452 -24.89 4.77 -26.10
CA GLU A 452 -25.90 5.83 -26.01
C GLU A 452 -26.66 5.78 -24.68
N ARG A 453 -26.94 4.58 -24.16
CA ARG A 453 -27.49 4.39 -22.82
C ARG A 453 -26.55 4.97 -21.75
N LEU A 454 -25.25 4.72 -21.82
CA LEU A 454 -24.29 5.30 -20.85
C LEU A 454 -24.25 6.83 -20.93
N ARG A 455 -24.30 7.40 -22.13
CA ARG A 455 -24.38 8.84 -22.35
C ARG A 455 -25.63 9.43 -21.71
N ARG A 456 -26.80 8.82 -21.93
CA ARG A 456 -28.10 9.28 -21.42
C ARG A 456 -28.22 9.14 -19.91
N ASP A 457 -27.87 7.96 -19.37
CA ASP A 457 -28.16 7.60 -17.99
C ASP A 457 -27.11 8.15 -17.01
N TYR A 458 -25.85 8.35 -17.47
CA TYR A 458 -24.73 8.77 -16.62
C TYR A 458 -24.01 10.04 -17.10
N GLY A 459 -24.33 10.57 -18.28
CA GLY A 459 -23.65 11.74 -18.84
C GLY A 459 -22.24 11.44 -19.36
N VAL A 460 -21.94 10.19 -19.73
CA VAL A 460 -20.64 9.82 -20.30
C VAL A 460 -20.44 10.52 -21.64
N THR A 461 -19.29 11.17 -21.81
CA THR A 461 -18.95 11.95 -23.02
C THR A 461 -17.87 11.28 -23.86
N TRP A 462 -17.09 10.38 -23.26
CA TRP A 462 -15.99 9.68 -23.90
C TRP A 462 -15.90 8.22 -23.47
N VAL A 463 -15.35 7.36 -24.33
CA VAL A 463 -15.09 5.96 -24.03
C VAL A 463 -13.69 5.55 -24.44
N ILE A 464 -13.13 4.58 -23.71
CA ILE A 464 -11.87 3.92 -24.08
C ILE A 464 -12.14 2.46 -24.43
N LEU A 465 -11.80 2.07 -25.66
CA LEU A 465 -12.12 0.77 -26.23
C LEU A 465 -10.86 -0.03 -26.56
N GLN A 466 -11.00 -1.36 -26.58
CA GLN A 466 -9.98 -2.30 -27.03
C GLN A 466 -10.31 -2.76 -28.45
N ASN A 467 -9.29 -2.90 -29.31
CA ASN A 467 -9.36 -3.43 -30.68
C ASN A 467 -10.07 -2.56 -31.72
N SER A 468 -11.40 -2.45 -31.67
CA SER A 468 -12.20 -1.86 -32.74
C SER A 468 -13.38 -1.07 -32.18
N ALA A 469 -13.56 0.14 -32.68
CA ALA A 469 -14.73 0.94 -32.36
C ALA A 469 -15.97 0.47 -33.14
N PRO A 470 -17.18 0.58 -32.57
CA PRO A 470 -18.41 0.45 -33.34
C PRO A 470 -18.42 1.42 -34.53
N THR A 471 -19.04 1.00 -35.63
CA THR A 471 -19.19 1.81 -36.83
C THR A 471 -19.82 3.17 -36.49
N GLY A 472 -19.19 4.26 -36.93
CA GLY A 472 -19.71 5.62 -36.76
C GLY A 472 -19.27 6.34 -35.47
N LEU A 473 -18.49 5.69 -34.60
CA LEU A 473 -17.95 6.34 -33.41
C LEU A 473 -16.62 7.06 -33.72
N PRO A 474 -16.50 8.39 -33.56
CA PRO A 474 -15.27 9.12 -33.84
C PRO A 474 -14.21 8.85 -32.77
N CYS A 475 -13.09 8.24 -33.17
CA CYS A 475 -11.96 7.91 -32.30
C CYS A 475 -10.71 8.73 -32.68
N PRO A 476 -10.53 9.93 -32.11
CA PRO A 476 -9.39 10.80 -32.41
C PRO A 476 -8.04 10.25 -31.97
N PHE A 477 -8.00 9.36 -30.96
CA PHE A 477 -6.81 8.62 -30.62
C PHE A 477 -6.98 7.16 -31.02
N GLN A 478 -6.01 6.65 -31.79
CA GLN A 478 -5.98 5.26 -32.22
C GLN A 478 -4.60 4.67 -32.00
N HIS A 479 -4.54 3.59 -31.25
CA HIS A 479 -3.39 2.71 -31.13
C HIS A 479 -3.83 1.28 -31.44
N SER A 480 -2.89 0.41 -31.80
CA SER A 480 -3.14 -1.02 -32.07
C SER A 480 -3.77 -1.83 -30.92
N LYS A 481 -3.93 -1.22 -29.73
CA LYS A 481 -4.46 -1.87 -28.51
C LYS A 481 -5.61 -1.08 -27.87
N VAL A 482 -5.59 0.25 -27.99
CA VAL A 482 -6.47 1.15 -27.26
C VAL A 482 -6.94 2.26 -28.18
N LEU A 483 -8.22 2.57 -28.13
CA LEU A 483 -8.87 3.67 -28.85
C LEU A 483 -9.50 4.61 -27.84
N VAL A 484 -9.44 5.92 -28.08
CA VAL A 484 -10.21 6.91 -27.31
C VAL A 484 -11.23 7.53 -28.23
N CYS A 485 -12.50 7.42 -27.87
CA CYS A 485 -13.62 7.77 -28.74
C CYS A 485 -14.63 8.67 -28.06
N ARG A 486 -15.27 9.53 -28.84
CA ARG A 486 -16.17 10.59 -28.38
C ARG A 486 -17.63 10.16 -28.56
N LEU A 487 -18.48 10.39 -27.56
CA LEU A 487 -19.90 10.00 -27.56
C LEU A 487 -20.89 11.17 -27.77
N ASP A 488 -20.45 12.41 -27.63
CA ASP A 488 -21.34 13.58 -27.65
C ASP A 488 -21.89 13.96 -29.04
N GLN A 489 -21.41 13.34 -30.13
CA GLN A 489 -21.94 13.53 -31.49
C GLN A 489 -23.06 12.52 -31.86
N GLY A 490 -23.48 11.67 -30.92
CA GLY A 490 -24.46 10.60 -31.15
C GLY A 490 -23.85 9.41 -31.87
N VAL A 491 -24.21 8.19 -31.46
CA VAL A 491 -23.76 6.97 -32.14
C VAL A 491 -24.81 6.57 -33.17
N ALA A 492 -24.45 6.58 -34.46
CA ALA A 492 -25.38 6.22 -35.53
C ALA A 492 -25.83 4.75 -35.37
N SER A 493 -27.12 4.52 -35.10
CA SER A 493 -27.74 3.20 -35.21
C SER A 493 -27.90 2.87 -36.70
N LYS A 494 -27.24 1.82 -37.19
CA LYS A 494 -27.62 1.20 -38.46
C LYS A 494 -28.68 0.14 -38.19
#